data_AF-A0A3P7QG86-F1
#
_entry.id   AF-A0A3P7QG86-F1
#
_cell.length_a   1.000
_cell.length_b   1.000
_cell.length_c   1.000
_cell.angle_alpha   90.00
_cell.angle_beta   90.00
_cell.angle_gamma   90.00
#
_symmetry.space_group_name_H-M   'P 1'
#
loop_
_entity.id
_entity.type
_entity.pdbx_description
1 polymer ?
#
loop_
_entity_poly.entity_id
_entity_poly.type
_entity_poly.pdbx_seq_one_letter_code
_entity_poly.pdbx_strand_id
1 'polypeptide(L)'
;MIVCIDRATRLAKSQQGAGKEYVAIFRLHNAVESEKKVRQALEKLTGALFQRPPLISAVKRQLRIRTVYENKLVEYNPSQNMGIFWVKCEAGTYVRTICVHLGLLLGVGGQMQELRRVRSGVFGEDDNLVTMHDILDAQYLYDHQNDETYLRRVIRPLESLLVHHKRIVVKDSAVNAICYGAKILLPGILRYDNGIELNEEIVIHKSSLILAVALMTTATLTITDHGVVAKIKRVIMERDTYARKWCLGPIASKKKAMISQGLLDKYGHPNDKTPEGWRSCYYDINETNSTNKAQVKQEVPETPKEQQRKPRTVKQEVPEDEDDDNDDDDDEESSSSSSSE
;
A
#
# COMPACT_ATOMS: atom_id res chain seq x y z
N MET A 1 -1.39 19.25 3.13
CA MET A 1 -2.09 17.94 3.18
C MET A 1 -2.34 17.50 1.75
N ILE A 2 -2.19 16.22 1.40
CA ILE A 2 -2.46 15.76 0.02
C ILE A 2 -3.92 15.36 -0.07
N VAL A 3 -4.67 15.99 -0.97
CA VAL A 3 -6.06 15.64 -1.29
C VAL A 3 -6.08 15.01 -2.68
N CYS A 4 -6.65 13.81 -2.77
CA CYS A 4 -6.77 13.09 -4.04
C CYS A 4 -8.20 13.22 -4.55
N ILE A 5 -8.37 13.60 -5.81
CA ILE A 5 -9.67 13.81 -6.46
C ILE A 5 -9.91 12.68 -7.48
N ASP A 6 -11.15 12.21 -7.59
CA ASP A 6 -11.59 11.19 -8.55
C ASP A 6 -10.68 9.96 -8.64
N ARG A 7 -10.09 9.71 -9.81
CA ARG A 7 -9.23 8.55 -10.10
C ARG A 7 -7.98 8.53 -9.22
N ALA A 8 -7.50 9.68 -8.77
CA ALA A 8 -6.33 9.78 -7.91
C ALA A 8 -6.59 9.21 -6.50
N THR A 9 -7.85 9.07 -6.07
CA THR A 9 -8.18 8.44 -4.77
C THR A 9 -7.63 7.01 -4.66
N ARG A 10 -7.46 6.32 -5.79
CA ARG A 10 -6.79 5.01 -5.86
C ARG A 10 -5.35 5.07 -5.34
N LEU A 11 -4.67 6.21 -5.32
CA LEU A 11 -3.33 6.36 -4.78
C LEU A 11 -3.28 6.69 -3.28
N ALA A 12 -4.42 7.02 -2.65
CA ALA A 12 -4.46 7.45 -1.25
C ALA A 12 -3.77 6.47 -0.29
N LYS A 13 -3.98 5.15 -0.47
CA LYS A 13 -3.34 4.11 0.36
C LYS A 13 -1.82 4.10 0.24
N SER A 14 -1.28 4.33 -0.96
CA SER A 14 0.17 4.42 -1.17
C SER A 14 0.72 5.67 -0.46
N GLN A 15 0.01 6.80 -0.58
CA GLN A 15 0.41 8.05 0.08
C GLN A 15 0.30 8.00 1.61
N GLN A 16 -0.67 7.25 2.16
CA GLN A 16 -0.78 7.03 3.60
C GLN A 16 0.45 6.28 4.16
N GLY A 17 0.95 5.28 3.43
CA GLY A 17 2.12 4.50 3.83
C GLY A 17 3.48 5.19 3.62
N ALA A 18 3.53 6.26 2.84
CA ALA A 18 4.77 6.98 2.59
C ALA A 18 5.35 7.64 3.86
N GLY A 19 6.66 7.88 3.89
CA GLY A 19 7.31 8.61 4.98
C GLY A 19 6.73 10.03 5.17
N LYS A 20 6.83 10.54 6.40
CA LYS A 20 6.28 11.84 6.79
C LYS A 20 7.33 12.64 7.57
N GLU A 21 7.26 13.96 7.44
CA GLU A 21 8.13 14.86 8.19
C GLU A 21 7.29 15.96 8.86
N TYR A 22 7.70 16.32 10.07
CA TYR A 22 6.98 17.26 10.91
C TYR A 22 7.93 18.24 11.57
N VAL A 23 7.41 19.43 11.83
CA VAL A 23 7.94 20.36 12.81
C VAL A 23 6.96 20.38 13.98
N ALA A 24 7.46 20.09 15.17
CA ALA A 24 6.65 19.95 16.37
C ALA A 24 7.18 20.85 17.47
N ILE A 25 6.25 21.46 18.20
CA ILE A 25 6.54 22.22 19.40
C ILE A 25 6.18 21.35 20.60
N PHE A 26 7.14 21.09 21.48
CA PHE A 26 6.91 20.41 22.74
C PHE A 26 6.99 21.40 23.90
N ARG A 27 6.26 21.10 24.97
CA ARG A 27 6.33 21.79 26.25
C ARG A 27 6.63 20.77 27.34
N LEU A 28 7.68 21.02 28.10
CA LEU A 28 8.04 20.24 29.29
C LEU A 28 7.30 20.80 30.51
N HIS A 29 6.94 19.93 31.45
CA HIS A 29 6.18 20.40 32.63
C HIS A 29 7.06 21.16 33.62
N ASN A 30 8.34 20.79 33.72
CA ASN A 30 9.34 21.46 34.56
C ASN A 30 10.59 21.85 33.76
N ALA A 31 11.37 22.76 34.33
CA ALA A 31 12.65 23.18 33.77
C ALA A 31 13.67 22.05 33.76
N VAL A 32 14.51 22.05 32.72
CA VAL A 32 15.59 21.09 32.54
C VAL A 32 16.92 21.80 32.77
N GLU A 33 17.87 21.11 33.40
CA GLU A 33 19.18 21.66 33.76
C GLU A 33 19.98 22.22 32.57
N SER A 34 19.83 21.65 31.37
CA SER A 34 20.56 22.08 30.17
C SER A 34 19.88 21.66 28.87
N GLU A 35 19.94 22.53 27.87
CA GLU A 35 19.55 22.23 26.47
C GLU A 35 20.27 20.99 25.92
N LYS A 36 21.53 20.77 26.32
CA LYS A 36 22.31 19.60 25.87
C LYS A 36 21.63 18.28 26.24
N LYS A 37 20.99 18.21 27.41
CA LYS A 37 20.23 17.04 27.84
C LYS A 37 18.99 16.82 26.96
N VAL A 38 18.32 17.90 26.57
CA VAL A 38 17.16 17.85 25.66
C VAL A 38 17.58 17.32 24.29
N ARG A 39 18.69 17.82 23.74
CA ARG A 39 19.25 17.35 22.46
C ARG A 39 19.62 15.86 22.52
N GLN A 40 20.35 15.43 23.55
CA GLN A 40 20.72 14.02 23.75
C GLN A 40 19.49 13.11 23.91
N ALA A 41 18.48 13.55 24.67
CA ALA A 41 17.25 12.77 24.85
C ALA A 41 16.47 12.63 23.54
N LEU A 42 16.46 13.68 22.71
CA LEU A 42 15.83 13.65 21.39
C LEU A 42 16.60 12.75 20.40
N GLU A 43 17.93 12.75 20.46
CA GLU A 43 18.78 11.83 19.68
C GLU A 43 18.53 10.36 20.06
N LYS A 44 18.33 10.05 21.35
CA LYS A 44 17.92 8.71 21.81
C LYS A 44 16.57 8.25 21.26
N LEU A 45 15.71 9.18 20.84
CA LEU A 45 14.43 8.90 20.20
C LEU A 45 14.55 8.75 18.67
N THR A 46 15.72 8.36 18.17
CA THR A 46 15.93 7.98 16.77
C THR A 46 16.04 6.46 16.64
N GLY A 47 15.69 5.92 15.47
CA GLY A 47 15.63 4.48 15.21
C GLY A 47 14.26 3.86 15.50
N ALA A 48 14.25 2.56 15.78
CA ALA A 48 13.02 1.79 16.01
C ALA A 48 12.48 2.05 17.44
N LEU A 49 11.33 2.71 17.53
CA LEU A 49 10.69 3.05 18.80
C LEU A 49 9.41 2.25 19.03
N PHE A 50 9.21 1.82 20.27
CA PHE A 50 7.93 1.33 20.72
C PHE A 50 6.95 2.49 20.91
N GLN A 51 5.79 2.38 20.30
CA GLN A 51 4.70 3.34 20.46
C GLN A 51 3.40 2.59 20.76
N ARG A 52 2.60 3.15 21.65
CA ARG A 52 1.19 2.81 21.79
C ARG A 52 0.38 4.01 21.30
N PRO A 53 -0.62 3.80 20.43
CA PRO A 53 -1.52 4.87 20.04
C PRO A 53 -2.12 5.61 21.26
N PRO A 54 -2.39 6.91 21.16
CA PRO A 54 -3.11 7.65 22.20
C PRO A 54 -4.56 7.14 22.34
N LEU A 55 -5.23 7.56 23.41
CA LEU A 55 -6.63 7.19 23.68
C LEU A 55 -7.55 7.55 22.50
N ILE A 56 -7.38 8.76 21.96
CA ILE A 56 -8.11 9.23 20.78
C ILE A 56 -7.28 8.89 19.55
N SER A 57 -7.61 7.77 18.90
CA SER A 57 -6.97 7.37 17.65
C SER A 57 -7.90 6.53 16.77
N ALA A 58 -7.68 6.58 15.45
CA ALA A 58 -8.46 5.82 14.47
C ALA A 58 -8.02 4.34 14.35
N VAL A 59 -7.05 3.89 15.15
CA VAL A 59 -6.44 2.56 15.05
C VAL A 59 -6.42 1.91 16.42
N LYS A 60 -6.62 0.59 16.47
CA LYS A 60 -6.59 -0.19 17.72
C LYS A 60 -5.34 0.12 18.55
N ARG A 61 -5.57 0.36 19.85
CA ARG A 61 -4.55 0.82 20.80
C ARG A 61 -3.64 -0.32 21.29
N GLN A 62 -2.75 -0.79 20.42
CA GLN A 62 -1.76 -1.85 20.70
C GLN A 62 -0.33 -1.32 20.60
N LEU A 63 0.61 -1.96 21.30
CA LEU A 63 2.03 -1.64 21.19
C LEU A 63 2.53 -2.02 19.79
N ARG A 64 3.26 -1.11 19.15
CA ARG A 64 3.81 -1.29 17.81
C ARG A 64 5.16 -0.61 17.69
N ILE A 65 5.98 -1.12 16.79
CA ILE A 65 7.27 -0.52 16.47
C ILE A 65 7.09 0.45 15.32
N ARG A 66 7.64 1.66 15.45
CA ARG A 66 7.71 2.66 14.38
C ARG A 66 9.09 3.27 14.34
N THR A 67 9.62 3.44 13.14
CA THR A 67 10.96 3.98 12.96
C THR A 67 10.92 5.50 12.83
N VAL A 68 11.72 6.17 13.66
CA VAL A 68 12.10 7.57 13.48
C VAL A 68 13.45 7.58 12.76
N TYR A 69 13.47 8.10 11.54
CA TYR A 69 14.68 8.11 10.73
C TYR A 69 15.66 9.17 11.20
N GLU A 70 15.16 10.34 11.61
CA GLU A 70 15.98 11.47 11.99
C GLU A 70 15.20 12.43 12.90
N ASN A 71 15.85 12.97 13.93
CA ASN A 71 15.34 14.05 14.76
C ASN A 71 16.37 15.18 14.82
N LYS A 72 15.91 16.42 14.75
CA LYS A 72 16.75 17.62 14.88
C LYS A 72 16.09 18.61 15.82
N LEU A 73 16.76 18.94 16.92
CA LEU A 73 16.36 20.07 17.76
C LEU A 73 16.69 21.35 16.99
N VAL A 74 15.68 22.18 16.76
CA VAL A 74 15.81 23.47 16.07
C VAL A 74 16.12 24.56 17.10
N GLU A 75 15.29 24.63 18.14
CA GLU A 75 15.40 25.65 19.19
C GLU A 75 14.85 25.10 20.51
N TYR A 76 15.40 25.55 21.63
CA TYR A 76 14.84 25.30 22.95
C TYR A 76 14.91 26.59 23.79
N ASN A 77 13.78 26.98 24.36
CA ASN A 77 13.66 28.10 25.27
C ASN A 77 13.44 27.60 26.71
N PRO A 78 14.46 27.69 27.59
CA PRO A 78 14.35 27.25 28.98
C PRO A 78 13.33 28.07 29.80
N SER A 79 13.12 29.35 29.48
CA SER A 79 12.18 30.19 30.26
C SER A 79 10.72 29.74 30.13
N GLN A 80 10.36 29.21 28.95
CA GLN A 80 9.01 28.73 28.66
C GLN A 80 8.88 27.21 28.75
N ASN A 81 9.98 26.50 29.02
CA ASN A 81 10.08 25.04 28.95
C ASN A 81 9.60 24.49 27.61
N MET A 82 9.83 25.22 26.52
CA MET A 82 9.34 24.88 25.18
C MET A 82 10.47 24.71 24.19
N GLY A 83 10.31 23.81 23.25
CA GLY A 83 11.27 23.63 22.17
C GLY A 83 10.62 23.20 20.87
N ILE A 84 11.34 23.44 19.78
CA ILE A 84 10.95 23.14 18.42
C ILE A 84 11.90 22.06 17.91
N PHE A 85 11.35 20.99 17.36
CA PHE A 85 12.15 19.98 16.68
C PHE A 85 11.51 19.58 15.35
N TRP A 86 12.39 19.21 14.42
CA TRP A 86 12.03 18.57 13.17
C TRP A 86 12.22 17.05 13.32
N VAL A 87 11.29 16.28 12.77
CA VAL A 87 11.31 14.82 12.81
C VAL A 87 10.91 14.23 11.46
N LYS A 88 11.71 13.26 11.00
CA LYS A 88 11.41 12.40 9.85
C LYS A 88 11.09 10.99 10.34
N CYS A 89 9.90 10.50 10.03
CA CYS A 89 9.41 9.26 10.61
C CYS A 89 8.59 8.41 9.62
N GLU A 90 8.45 7.14 9.98
CA GLU A 90 7.60 6.17 9.30
C GLU A 90 6.11 6.58 9.42
N ALA A 91 5.30 6.20 8.43
CA ALA A 91 3.86 6.40 8.48
C ALA A 91 3.21 5.79 9.74
N GLY A 92 2.32 6.57 10.36
CA GLY A 92 1.63 6.15 11.58
C GLY A 92 2.43 6.33 12.86
N THR A 93 3.59 6.98 12.82
CA THR A 93 4.28 7.47 14.01
C THR A 93 3.46 8.57 14.69
N TYR A 94 3.20 8.44 15.99
CA TYR A 94 2.51 9.48 16.76
C TYR A 94 3.53 10.46 17.34
N VAL A 95 3.66 11.64 16.73
CA VAL A 95 4.57 12.71 17.21
C VAL A 95 4.20 13.16 18.63
N ARG A 96 2.91 13.15 18.98
CA ARG A 96 2.45 13.40 20.35
C ARG A 96 3.10 12.46 21.37
N THR A 97 3.21 11.17 21.03
CA THR A 97 3.85 10.16 21.88
C THR A 97 5.35 10.41 21.99
N ILE A 98 6.01 10.90 20.93
CA ILE A 98 7.42 11.31 20.97
C ILE A 98 7.63 12.42 22.00
N CYS A 99 6.78 13.46 22.01
CA CYS A 99 6.88 14.55 23.00
C CYS A 99 6.70 14.06 24.44
N VAL A 100 5.78 13.11 24.66
CA VAL A 100 5.60 12.48 25.98
C VAL A 100 6.83 11.66 26.36
N HIS A 101 7.36 10.85 25.45
CA HIS A 101 8.56 10.04 25.71
C HIS A 101 9.79 10.89 25.98
N LEU A 102 9.94 12.03 25.28
CA LEU A 102 11.00 13.00 25.55
C LEU A 102 10.91 13.52 26.99
N GLY A 103 9.71 13.90 27.43
CA GLY A 103 9.47 14.32 28.80
C GLY A 103 9.76 13.24 29.84
N LEU A 104 9.42 11.97 29.55
CA LEU A 104 9.72 10.83 30.41
C LEU A 104 11.23 10.55 30.51
N LEU A 105 11.96 10.61 29.38
CA LEU A 105 13.41 10.45 29.34
C LEU A 105 14.15 11.56 30.13
N LEU A 106 13.58 12.77 30.14
CA LEU A 106 14.12 13.90 30.90
C LEU A 106 13.67 13.92 32.37
N GLY A 107 12.72 13.06 32.76
CA GLY A 107 12.20 12.96 34.13
C GLY A 107 11.23 14.08 34.54
N VAL A 108 10.97 15.05 33.66
CA VAL A 108 10.11 16.22 33.95
C VAL A 108 8.69 16.10 33.40
N GLY A 109 8.44 15.13 32.52
CA GLY A 109 7.19 15.04 31.76
C GLY A 109 7.11 16.06 30.61
N GLY A 110 6.26 15.78 29.64
CA GLY A 110 6.16 16.62 28.45
C GLY A 110 4.93 16.33 27.62
N GLN A 111 4.51 17.34 26.87
CA GLN A 111 3.36 17.28 25.98
C GLN A 111 3.67 17.98 24.66
N MET A 112 2.88 17.64 23.63
CA MET A 112 2.94 18.32 22.34
C MET A 112 2.02 19.54 22.39
N GLN A 113 2.57 20.71 22.06
CA GLN A 113 1.85 21.97 22.02
C GLN A 113 1.26 22.20 20.61
N GLU A 114 2.11 22.11 19.59
CA GLU A 114 1.74 22.33 18.19
C GLU A 114 2.42 21.34 17.27
N LEU A 115 1.82 21.12 16.10
CA LEU A 115 2.34 20.19 15.11
C LEU A 115 2.00 20.70 13.71
N ARG A 116 3.03 20.88 12.89
CA ARG A 116 2.92 21.14 11.46
C ARG A 116 3.56 20.00 10.69
N ARG A 117 2.83 19.42 9.74
CA ARG A 117 3.40 18.46 8.78
C ARG A 117 4.02 19.21 7.62
N VAL A 118 5.35 19.18 7.52
CA VAL A 118 6.11 19.88 6.47
C VAL A 118 6.34 19.02 5.23
N ARG A 119 6.30 17.68 5.37
CA ARG A 119 6.40 16.76 4.22
C ARG A 119 5.43 15.60 4.31
N SER A 120 4.88 15.20 3.16
CA SER A 120 4.10 13.99 3.01
C SER A 120 4.52 13.23 1.76
N GLY A 121 5.26 12.14 1.93
CA GLY A 121 5.78 11.37 0.80
C GLY A 121 6.70 12.22 -0.07
N VAL A 122 6.30 12.44 -1.32
CA VAL A 122 7.07 13.21 -2.31
C VAL A 122 7.00 14.72 -2.05
N PHE A 123 5.86 15.22 -1.54
CA PHE A 123 5.61 16.67 -1.46
C PHE A 123 6.02 17.26 -0.11
N GLY A 124 6.87 18.28 -0.16
CA GLY A 124 7.17 19.23 0.91
C GLY A 124 6.28 20.48 0.87
N GLU A 125 6.57 21.44 1.75
CA GLU A 125 5.84 22.72 1.80
C GLU A 125 6.22 23.68 0.67
N ASP A 126 7.43 23.55 0.13
CA ASP A 126 7.90 24.33 -1.03
C ASP A 126 7.32 23.81 -2.37
N ASP A 127 6.67 22.65 -2.35
CA ASP A 127 6.16 21.98 -3.54
C ASP A 127 4.74 22.44 -3.92
N ASN A 128 4.56 23.73 -4.20
CA ASN A 128 3.27 24.36 -4.58
C ASN A 128 2.15 24.02 -3.60
N LEU A 129 2.40 24.27 -2.31
CA LEU A 129 1.39 24.18 -1.28
C LEU A 129 0.33 25.28 -1.49
N VAL A 130 -0.92 24.88 -1.60
CA VAL A 130 -2.07 25.77 -1.77
C VAL A 130 -2.94 25.79 -0.52
N THR A 131 -3.63 26.91 -0.32
CA THR A 131 -4.60 27.11 0.76
C THR A 131 -6.02 26.83 0.30
N MET A 132 -6.97 26.74 1.24
CA MET A 132 -8.39 26.61 0.90
C MET A 132 -8.93 27.85 0.18
N HIS A 133 -8.36 29.03 0.44
CA HIS A 133 -8.74 30.27 -0.25
C HIS A 133 -8.34 30.22 -1.72
N ASP A 134 -7.13 29.75 -2.03
CA ASP A 134 -6.67 29.60 -3.42
C ASP A 134 -7.58 28.66 -4.23
N ILE A 135 -8.08 27.59 -3.59
CA ILE A 135 -9.00 26.64 -4.22
C ILE A 135 -10.35 27.31 -4.52
N LEU A 136 -10.89 28.08 -3.58
CA LEU A 136 -12.15 28.79 -3.74
C LEU A 136 -12.05 29.83 -4.87
N ASP A 137 -10.98 30.62 -4.88
CA ASP A 137 -10.76 31.67 -5.88
C ASP A 137 -10.54 31.05 -7.27
N ALA A 138 -9.79 29.95 -7.36
CA ALA A 138 -9.58 29.24 -8.62
C ALA A 138 -10.88 28.68 -9.20
N GLN A 139 -11.76 28.14 -8.36
CA GLN A 139 -13.08 27.66 -8.78
C GLN A 139 -13.97 28.84 -9.24
N TYR A 140 -13.98 29.94 -8.48
CA TYR A 140 -14.76 31.13 -8.81
C TYR A 140 -14.38 31.71 -10.19
N LEU A 141 -13.09 31.85 -10.49
CA LEU A 141 -12.62 32.36 -11.79
C LEU A 141 -13.00 31.43 -12.94
N TYR A 142 -12.91 30.12 -12.74
CA TYR A 142 -13.35 29.16 -13.75
C TYR A 142 -14.85 29.30 -14.04
N ASP A 143 -15.68 29.40 -13.00
CA ASP A 143 -17.14 29.48 -13.17
C ASP A 143 -17.62 30.80 -13.82
N HIS A 144 -16.94 31.93 -13.55
CA HIS A 144 -17.39 33.25 -14.01
C HIS A 144 -16.67 33.76 -15.26
N GLN A 145 -15.41 33.38 -15.45
CA GLN A 145 -14.55 33.88 -16.53
C GLN A 145 -14.11 32.76 -17.49
N ASN A 146 -14.44 31.50 -17.19
CA ASN A 146 -13.98 30.32 -17.93
C ASN A 146 -12.44 30.26 -18.06
N ASP A 147 -11.73 30.82 -17.08
CA ASP A 147 -10.27 30.80 -17.01
C ASP A 147 -9.80 29.56 -16.22
N GLU A 148 -9.16 28.63 -16.93
CA GLU A 148 -8.62 27.40 -16.34
C GLU A 148 -7.22 27.55 -15.73
N THR A 149 -6.54 28.68 -15.95
CA THR A 149 -5.11 28.82 -15.62
C THR A 149 -4.86 28.66 -14.12
N TYR A 150 -5.68 29.29 -13.28
CA TYR A 150 -5.53 29.20 -11.84
C TYR A 150 -5.88 27.79 -11.33
N LEU A 151 -6.96 27.21 -11.85
CA LEU A 151 -7.39 25.86 -11.49
C LEU A 151 -6.33 24.80 -11.83
N ARG A 152 -5.71 24.89 -13.01
CA ARG A 152 -4.60 24.02 -13.44
C ARG A 152 -3.31 24.23 -12.64
N ARG A 153 -3.13 25.39 -12.02
CA ARG A 153 -2.01 25.64 -11.09
C ARG A 153 -2.26 25.02 -9.71
N VAL A 154 -3.50 25.07 -9.23
CA VAL A 154 -3.91 24.52 -7.92
C VAL A 154 -3.94 22.99 -7.96
N ILE A 155 -4.43 22.40 -9.06
CA ILE A 155 -4.58 20.94 -9.21
C ILE A 155 -3.35 20.34 -9.90
N ARG A 156 -2.63 19.48 -9.17
CA ARG A 156 -1.49 18.73 -9.74
C ARG A 156 -1.93 17.41 -10.38
N PRO A 157 -1.27 16.99 -11.47
CA PRO A 157 -1.50 15.68 -12.06
C PRO A 157 -1.03 14.56 -11.12
N LEU A 158 -1.74 13.44 -11.11
CA LEU A 158 -1.48 12.30 -10.20
C LEU A 158 -0.10 11.67 -10.41
N GLU A 159 0.47 11.84 -11.61
CA GLU A 159 1.83 11.52 -12.03
C GLU A 159 2.87 12.04 -11.04
N SER A 160 2.62 13.22 -10.48
CA SER A 160 3.51 13.92 -9.55
C SER A 160 3.73 13.13 -8.25
N LEU A 161 2.80 12.25 -7.87
CA LEU A 161 2.93 11.39 -6.69
C LEU A 161 3.88 10.20 -6.89
N LEU A 162 4.25 9.93 -8.13
CA LEU A 162 4.89 8.68 -8.54
C LEU A 162 6.31 8.86 -9.11
N VAL A 163 6.87 10.08 -9.01
CA VAL A 163 8.19 10.46 -9.55
C VAL A 163 9.38 9.71 -8.95
N HIS A 164 9.27 9.19 -7.71
CA HIS A 164 10.36 8.44 -7.07
C HIS A 164 10.37 6.94 -7.42
N HIS A 165 9.34 6.43 -8.10
CA HIS A 165 9.29 5.03 -8.51
C HIS A 165 10.03 4.81 -9.82
N LYS A 166 10.72 3.67 -9.94
CA LYS A 166 11.31 3.22 -11.20
C LYS A 166 10.23 2.93 -12.22
N ARG A 167 10.52 3.21 -13.48
CA ARG A 167 9.52 3.20 -14.56
C ARG A 167 9.77 2.07 -15.54
N ILE A 168 8.68 1.48 -16.02
CA ILE A 168 8.67 0.61 -17.20
C ILE A 168 7.70 1.19 -18.21
N VAL A 169 8.17 1.43 -19.43
CA VAL A 169 7.37 1.93 -20.54
C VAL A 169 6.87 0.76 -21.37
N VAL A 170 5.56 0.73 -21.66
CA VAL A 170 4.90 -0.36 -22.40
C VAL A 170 4.43 0.07 -23.80
N LYS A 171 4.19 -0.91 -24.66
CA LYS A 171 3.59 -0.72 -26.00
C LYS A 171 2.10 -0.41 -25.87
N ASP A 172 1.54 0.39 -26.80
CA ASP A 172 0.11 0.77 -26.76
C ASP A 172 -0.81 -0.43 -26.84
N SER A 173 -0.39 -1.47 -27.56
CA SER A 173 -1.13 -2.71 -27.70
C SER A 173 -1.31 -3.45 -26.38
N ALA A 174 -0.41 -3.24 -25.40
CA ALA A 174 -0.44 -3.91 -24.10
C ALA A 174 -1.24 -3.11 -23.05
N VAL A 175 -1.40 -1.80 -23.22
CA VAL A 175 -1.98 -0.91 -22.20
C VAL A 175 -3.38 -1.36 -21.77
N ASN A 176 -4.29 -1.59 -22.73
CA ASN A 176 -5.65 -1.96 -22.38
C ASN A 176 -5.71 -3.35 -21.72
N ALA A 177 -4.87 -4.32 -22.12
CA ALA A 177 -4.81 -5.62 -21.45
C ALA A 177 -4.42 -5.48 -19.96
N ILE A 178 -3.43 -4.64 -19.66
CA ILE A 178 -3.03 -4.31 -18.29
C ILE A 178 -4.17 -3.57 -17.56
N CYS A 179 -4.92 -2.74 -18.30
CA CYS A 179 -6.22 -2.15 -17.98
C CYS A 179 -7.18 -3.10 -17.23
N TYR A 180 -7.30 -4.29 -17.79
CA TYR A 180 -8.19 -5.36 -17.35
C TYR A 180 -7.56 -6.30 -16.31
N GLY A 181 -6.31 -6.05 -15.89
CA GLY A 181 -5.63 -6.87 -14.89
C GLY A 181 -4.69 -7.94 -15.46
N ALA A 182 -4.37 -7.91 -16.76
CA ALA A 182 -3.40 -8.83 -17.32
C ALA A 182 -2.00 -8.63 -16.74
N LYS A 183 -1.25 -9.72 -16.53
CA LYS A 183 0.16 -9.65 -16.14
C LYS A 183 0.98 -8.91 -17.21
N ILE A 184 2.01 -8.19 -16.79
CA ILE A 184 2.87 -7.45 -17.71
C ILE A 184 3.94 -8.40 -18.23
N LEU A 185 3.91 -8.63 -19.54
CA LEU A 185 4.81 -9.56 -20.22
C LEU A 185 5.92 -8.80 -20.94
N LEU A 186 7.09 -9.43 -21.07
CA LEU A 186 8.26 -8.84 -21.71
C LEU A 186 8.00 -8.31 -23.14
N PRO A 187 7.26 -9.01 -24.03
CA PRO A 187 6.99 -8.50 -25.38
C PRO A 187 6.20 -7.18 -25.41
N GLY A 188 5.49 -6.87 -24.32
CA GLY A 188 4.73 -5.63 -24.14
C GLY A 188 5.56 -4.44 -23.67
N ILE A 189 6.85 -4.63 -23.37
CA ILE A 189 7.74 -3.58 -22.87
C ILE A 189 8.45 -2.88 -24.04
N LEU A 190 8.67 -1.58 -23.86
CA LEU A 190 9.41 -0.73 -24.78
C LEU A 190 10.73 -0.24 -24.15
N ARG A 191 10.69 0.21 -22.89
CA ARG A 191 11.85 0.71 -22.14
C ARG A 191 11.67 0.42 -20.65
N TYR A 192 12.76 0.41 -19.89
CA TYR A 192 12.75 0.26 -18.44
C TYR A 192 13.88 1.08 -17.82
N ASP A 193 13.69 1.54 -16.58
CA ASP A 193 14.75 2.19 -15.80
C ASP A 193 15.77 1.14 -15.30
N ASN A 194 16.98 1.60 -15.00
CA ASN A 194 18.05 0.74 -14.48
C ASN A 194 17.87 0.44 -12.99
N GLY A 195 18.47 -0.67 -12.55
CA GLY A 195 18.53 -1.07 -11.14
C GLY A 195 17.20 -1.53 -10.56
N ILE A 196 16.24 -1.98 -11.38
CA ILE A 196 14.99 -2.57 -10.89
C ILE A 196 15.32 -3.88 -10.17
N GLU A 197 14.91 -3.96 -8.91
CA GLU A 197 15.09 -5.14 -8.06
C GLU A 197 13.83 -5.99 -7.98
N LEU A 198 14.00 -7.26 -7.57
CA LEU A 198 12.88 -8.17 -7.39
C LEU A 198 11.97 -7.69 -6.26
N ASN A 199 10.65 -7.77 -6.47
CA ASN A 199 9.60 -7.33 -5.55
C ASN A 199 9.55 -5.83 -5.25
N GLU A 200 10.28 -5.01 -6.01
CA GLU A 200 10.23 -3.56 -5.89
C GLU A 200 8.93 -2.97 -6.49
N GLU A 201 8.44 -1.87 -5.91
CA GLU A 201 7.29 -1.13 -6.43
C GLU A 201 7.71 -0.22 -7.59
N ILE A 202 7.19 -0.53 -8.77
CA ILE A 202 7.47 0.16 -10.02
C ILE A 202 6.20 0.78 -10.61
N VAL A 203 6.40 1.74 -11.50
CA VAL A 203 5.34 2.43 -12.21
C VAL A 203 5.41 2.07 -13.68
N ILE A 204 4.27 1.68 -14.24
CA ILE A 204 4.13 1.53 -15.68
C ILE A 204 3.76 2.89 -16.27
N HIS A 205 4.64 3.42 -17.12
CA HIS A 205 4.54 4.77 -17.66
C HIS A 205 4.21 4.75 -19.15
N LYS A 206 3.17 5.53 -19.54
CA LYS A 206 2.97 5.96 -20.93
C LYS A 206 2.08 7.19 -21.02
N SER A 207 0.90 7.15 -20.40
CA SER A 207 -0.02 8.29 -20.25
C SER A 207 -1.02 8.12 -19.09
N SER A 208 -0.93 7.02 -18.34
CA SER A 208 -1.58 6.87 -17.02
C SER A 208 -0.93 5.70 -16.28
N LEU A 209 -0.83 5.86 -14.97
CA LEU A 209 0.10 5.13 -14.14
C LEU A 209 -0.56 3.86 -13.62
N ILE A 210 0.15 2.74 -13.75
CA ILE A 210 -0.24 1.49 -13.09
C ILE A 210 0.86 1.20 -12.10
N LEU A 211 0.48 1.01 -10.84
CA LEU A 211 1.41 0.59 -9.82
C LEU A 211 1.55 -0.93 -9.91
N ALA A 212 2.76 -1.41 -10.06
CA ALA A 212 3.09 -2.81 -10.21
C ALA A 212 4.25 -3.21 -9.31
N VAL A 213 4.40 -4.51 -9.07
CA VAL A 213 5.52 -5.10 -8.35
C VAL A 213 6.36 -5.87 -9.35
N ALA A 214 7.65 -5.55 -9.41
CA ALA A 214 8.60 -6.19 -10.32
C ALA A 214 8.81 -7.67 -9.94
N LEU A 215 8.77 -8.55 -10.93
CA LEU A 215 9.07 -9.99 -10.82
C LEU A 215 10.37 -10.36 -11.54
N MET A 216 11.02 -9.39 -12.16
CA MET A 216 12.29 -9.53 -12.88
C MET A 216 13.20 -8.36 -12.54
N THR A 217 14.50 -8.62 -12.41
CA THR A 217 15.53 -7.59 -12.25
C THR A 217 15.94 -7.02 -13.59
N THR A 218 16.58 -5.84 -13.61
CA THR A 218 17.09 -5.24 -14.86
C THR A 218 18.03 -6.19 -15.65
N ALA A 219 18.87 -6.95 -14.96
CA ALA A 219 19.75 -7.93 -15.61
C ALA A 219 18.94 -9.03 -16.33
N THR A 220 17.93 -9.58 -15.66
CA THR A 220 17.06 -10.60 -16.27
C THR A 220 16.22 -10.05 -17.42
N LEU A 221 15.75 -8.79 -17.34
CA LEU A 221 15.03 -8.13 -18.42
C LEU A 221 15.85 -7.93 -19.70
N THR A 222 17.19 -7.91 -19.58
CA THR A 222 18.10 -7.74 -20.71
C THR A 222 18.38 -9.06 -21.42
N ILE A 223 18.44 -10.17 -20.66
CA ILE A 223 18.88 -11.47 -21.16
C ILE A 223 17.71 -12.35 -21.63
N THR A 224 16.56 -12.26 -20.96
CA THR A 224 15.42 -13.15 -21.23
C THR A 224 14.63 -12.70 -22.46
N ASP A 225 14.10 -13.64 -23.24
CA ASP A 225 13.24 -13.35 -24.40
C ASP A 225 11.74 -13.40 -24.08
N HIS A 226 11.39 -14.05 -22.97
CA HIS A 226 10.00 -14.29 -22.55
C HIS A 226 9.88 -14.26 -21.02
N GLY A 227 8.66 -14.01 -20.55
CA GLY A 227 8.32 -14.10 -19.13
C GLY A 227 7.45 -12.97 -18.62
N VAL A 228 7.08 -13.09 -17.34
CA VAL A 228 6.28 -12.10 -16.62
C VAL A 228 7.21 -11.13 -15.92
N VAL A 229 7.15 -9.87 -16.32
CA VAL A 229 8.01 -8.81 -15.80
C VAL A 229 7.48 -8.21 -14.52
N ALA A 230 6.16 -8.01 -14.45
CA ALA A 230 5.56 -7.39 -13.28
C ALA A 230 4.13 -7.85 -13.03
N LYS A 231 3.77 -7.92 -11.75
CA LYS A 231 2.41 -8.15 -11.28
C LYS A 231 1.75 -6.82 -10.96
N ILE A 232 0.52 -6.63 -11.43
CA ILE A 232 -0.25 -5.43 -11.12
C ILE A 232 -0.56 -5.40 -9.62
N LYS A 233 -0.27 -4.27 -8.98
CA LYS A 233 -0.70 -3.95 -7.62
C LYS A 233 -1.96 -3.09 -7.64
N ARG A 234 -2.02 -2.09 -8.51
CA ARG A 234 -3.17 -1.20 -8.66
C ARG A 234 -3.25 -0.53 -10.03
N VAL A 235 -4.43 -0.59 -10.64
CA VAL A 235 -4.73 0.07 -11.91
C VAL A 235 -5.36 1.44 -11.65
N ILE A 236 -4.76 2.52 -12.15
CA ILE A 236 -5.28 3.89 -12.02
C ILE A 236 -5.98 4.33 -13.32
N MET A 237 -5.42 3.94 -14.47
CA MET A 237 -6.02 4.17 -15.79
C MET A 237 -7.42 3.56 -15.89
N GLU A 238 -8.28 4.18 -16.70
CA GLU A 238 -9.58 3.62 -17.06
C GLU A 238 -9.44 2.54 -18.13
N ARG A 239 -10.44 1.67 -18.18
CA ARG A 239 -10.52 0.65 -19.22
C ARG A 239 -10.90 1.35 -20.53
N ASP A 240 -10.44 0.80 -21.64
CA ASP A 240 -10.76 1.27 -23.00
C ASP A 240 -10.31 2.71 -23.34
N THR A 241 -9.42 3.33 -22.54
CA THR A 241 -8.66 4.51 -22.96
C THR A 241 -7.78 4.20 -24.18
N TYR A 242 -7.31 2.95 -24.30
CA TYR A 242 -6.59 2.43 -25.46
C TYR A 242 -7.41 1.33 -26.14
N ALA A 243 -7.33 1.25 -27.47
CA ALA A 243 -8.02 0.22 -28.23
C ALA A 243 -7.60 -1.20 -27.80
N ARG A 244 -8.55 -2.14 -27.81
CA ARG A 244 -8.30 -3.55 -27.52
C ARG A 244 -7.48 -4.17 -28.64
N LYS A 245 -6.20 -4.45 -28.37
CA LYS A 245 -5.25 -5.00 -29.36
C LYS A 245 -4.64 -6.35 -28.94
N TRP A 246 -5.10 -6.95 -27.85
CA TRP A 246 -4.68 -8.30 -27.50
C TRP A 246 -5.17 -9.31 -28.55
N CYS A 247 -4.44 -10.41 -28.73
CA CYS A 247 -4.68 -11.44 -29.75
C CYS A 247 -4.49 -11.02 -31.23
N LEU A 248 -4.03 -9.79 -31.51
CA LEU A 248 -3.71 -9.31 -32.87
C LEU A 248 -2.21 -9.38 -33.22
N GLY A 249 -1.39 -9.96 -32.34
CA GLY A 249 0.05 -10.09 -32.56
C GLY A 249 0.40 -11.22 -33.56
N PRO A 250 1.60 -11.20 -34.18
CA PRO A 250 1.99 -12.20 -35.19
C PRO A 250 1.86 -13.64 -34.71
N ILE A 251 2.25 -13.91 -33.46
CA ILE A 251 2.18 -15.24 -32.84
C ILE A 251 0.72 -15.63 -32.57
N ALA A 252 -0.11 -14.71 -32.10
CA ALA A 252 -1.52 -14.98 -31.82
C ALA A 252 -2.33 -15.23 -33.10
N SER A 253 -2.06 -14.47 -34.17
CA SER A 253 -2.67 -14.69 -35.49
C SER A 253 -2.24 -16.02 -36.08
N LYS A 254 -0.95 -16.40 -35.97
CA LYS A 254 -0.46 -17.74 -36.37
C LYS A 254 -1.14 -18.84 -35.57
N LYS A 255 -1.27 -18.69 -34.24
CA LYS A 255 -1.98 -19.65 -33.37
C LYS A 255 -3.42 -19.86 -33.86
N LYS A 256 -4.15 -18.76 -34.12
CA LYS A 256 -5.53 -18.80 -34.59
C LYS A 256 -5.65 -19.48 -35.96
N ALA A 257 -4.71 -19.21 -36.88
CA ALA A 257 -4.65 -19.88 -38.17
C ALA A 257 -4.38 -21.39 -38.02
N MET A 258 -3.44 -21.78 -37.16
CA MET A 258 -3.13 -23.20 -36.90
C MET A 258 -4.30 -23.96 -36.25
N ILE A 259 -5.04 -23.32 -35.34
CA ILE A 259 -6.29 -23.88 -34.79
C ILE A 259 -7.31 -24.09 -35.90
N SER A 260 -7.49 -23.10 -36.80
CA SER A 260 -8.42 -23.25 -37.94
C SER A 260 -8.00 -24.33 -38.94
N GLN A 261 -6.70 -24.61 -39.04
CA GLN A 261 -6.13 -25.66 -39.89
C GLN A 261 -6.11 -27.05 -39.21
N GLY A 262 -6.54 -27.16 -37.94
CA GLY A 262 -6.53 -28.42 -37.18
C GLY A 262 -5.13 -28.90 -36.76
N LEU A 263 -4.10 -28.05 -36.90
CA LEU A 263 -2.72 -28.33 -36.47
C LEU A 263 -2.51 -28.14 -34.96
N LEU A 264 -3.48 -27.52 -34.28
CA LEU A 264 -3.57 -27.37 -32.84
C LEU A 264 -4.98 -27.78 -32.40
N ASP A 265 -5.15 -28.13 -31.12
CA ASP A 265 -6.48 -28.44 -30.57
C ASP A 265 -7.39 -27.18 -30.49
N LYS A 266 -8.64 -27.36 -30.06
CA LYS A 266 -9.62 -26.27 -29.88
C LYS A 266 -9.18 -25.21 -28.86
N TYR A 267 -8.32 -25.57 -27.92
CA TYR A 267 -7.80 -24.71 -26.85
C TYR A 267 -6.40 -24.13 -27.18
N GLY A 268 -5.82 -24.55 -28.30
CA GLY A 268 -4.51 -24.16 -28.79
C GLY A 268 -3.32 -24.92 -28.19
N HIS A 269 -3.52 -26.13 -27.66
CA HIS A 269 -2.46 -27.03 -27.22
C HIS A 269 -1.87 -27.84 -28.39
N PRO A 270 -0.58 -28.24 -28.30
CA PRO A 270 0.04 -29.09 -29.31
C PRO A 270 -0.63 -30.47 -29.41
N ASN A 271 -0.84 -30.94 -30.63
CA ASN A 271 -1.27 -32.29 -30.96
C ASN A 271 -0.18 -33.01 -31.80
N ASP A 272 -0.42 -34.25 -32.21
CA ASP A 272 0.53 -35.03 -33.02
C ASP A 272 0.82 -34.41 -34.40
N LYS A 273 -0.02 -33.46 -34.84
CA LYS A 273 0.11 -32.75 -36.13
C LYS A 273 0.78 -31.38 -35.98
N THR A 274 1.18 -30.99 -34.77
CA THR A 274 1.82 -29.69 -34.53
C THR A 274 3.28 -29.72 -34.98
N PRO A 275 3.74 -28.75 -35.80
CA PRO A 275 5.14 -28.67 -36.20
C PRO A 275 6.10 -28.52 -35.00
N GLU A 276 7.25 -29.20 -35.03
CA GLU A 276 8.24 -29.16 -33.93
C GLU A 276 8.69 -27.74 -33.55
N GLY A 277 8.83 -26.85 -34.55
CA GLY A 277 9.21 -25.44 -34.33
C GLY A 277 8.15 -24.58 -33.62
N TRP A 278 6.92 -25.05 -33.45
CA TRP A 278 5.89 -24.32 -32.69
C TRP A 278 6.21 -24.28 -31.19
N ARG A 279 6.73 -25.38 -30.64
CA ARG A 279 7.05 -25.52 -29.22
C ARG A 279 8.19 -24.60 -28.78
N SER A 280 9.14 -24.31 -29.67
CA SER A 280 10.23 -23.36 -29.39
C SER A 280 9.81 -21.90 -29.52
N CYS A 281 8.82 -21.60 -30.36
CA CYS A 281 8.35 -20.22 -30.62
C CYS A 281 7.21 -19.76 -29.70
N TYR A 282 6.45 -20.68 -29.11
CA TYR A 282 5.30 -20.38 -28.27
C TYR A 282 5.52 -20.89 -26.84
N TYR A 283 5.60 -19.97 -25.89
CA TYR A 283 5.76 -20.28 -24.47
C TYR A 283 4.41 -20.14 -23.75
N ASP A 284 3.88 -21.24 -23.21
CA ASP A 284 2.66 -21.17 -22.41
C ASP A 284 2.98 -20.73 -20.98
N ILE A 285 2.53 -19.54 -20.62
CA ILE A 285 2.75 -18.96 -19.30
C ILE A 285 1.97 -19.73 -18.21
N ASN A 286 0.93 -20.49 -18.58
CA ASN A 286 0.18 -21.29 -17.61
C ASN A 286 0.92 -22.58 -17.21
N GLU A 287 1.74 -23.16 -18.09
CA GLU A 287 2.50 -24.40 -17.82
C GLU A 287 3.66 -24.21 -16.83
N THR A 288 4.20 -22.99 -16.72
CA THR A 288 5.23 -22.68 -15.70
C THR A 288 4.68 -22.64 -14.26
N ASN A 289 3.37 -22.46 -14.07
CA ASN A 289 2.78 -22.50 -12.73
C ASN A 289 2.54 -23.94 -12.24
N SER A 290 2.43 -24.93 -13.12
CA SER A 290 2.28 -26.35 -12.75
C SER A 290 3.61 -27.00 -12.39
N THR A 291 4.70 -26.64 -13.07
CA THR A 291 6.06 -27.13 -12.75
C THR A 291 6.58 -26.62 -11.40
N ASN A 292 6.31 -25.35 -11.05
CA ASN A 292 6.65 -24.81 -9.71
C ASN A 292 5.80 -25.41 -8.58
N LYS A 293 4.62 -25.98 -8.87
CA LYS A 293 3.83 -26.73 -7.87
C LYS A 293 4.33 -28.17 -7.66
N ALA A 294 5.00 -28.75 -8.65
CA ALA A 294 5.54 -30.11 -8.57
C ALA A 294 6.83 -30.18 -7.72
N GLN A 295 7.65 -29.12 -7.70
CA GLN A 295 8.92 -29.11 -6.96
C GLN A 295 8.79 -28.92 -5.43
N VAL A 296 7.62 -28.51 -4.91
CA VAL A 296 7.40 -28.31 -3.45
C VAL A 296 6.92 -29.59 -2.74
N LYS A 297 6.84 -30.74 -3.44
CA LYS A 297 6.22 -31.97 -2.90
C LYS A 297 7.17 -33.10 -2.46
N GLN A 298 8.49 -32.90 -2.40
CA GLN A 298 9.39 -33.94 -1.89
C GLN A 298 10.46 -33.38 -0.97
N GLU A 299 10.26 -33.58 0.34
CA GLU A 299 11.23 -34.23 1.25
C GLU A 299 10.66 -34.24 2.68
N VAL A 300 10.09 -35.38 3.10
CA VAL A 300 10.00 -35.78 4.51
C VAL A 300 10.47 -37.24 4.56
N PRO A 301 11.49 -37.60 5.37
CA PRO A 301 11.98 -38.97 5.42
C PRO A 301 11.02 -39.88 6.20
N GLU A 302 10.82 -41.09 5.69
CA GLU A 302 9.98 -42.14 6.29
C GLU A 302 10.63 -42.79 7.52
N THR A 303 9.87 -42.97 8.60
CA THR A 303 10.16 -43.92 9.70
C THR A 303 9.26 -45.15 9.63
N PRO A 304 9.71 -46.34 10.11
CA PRO A 304 9.13 -47.62 9.72
C PRO A 304 7.83 -47.99 10.47
N LYS A 305 7.03 -48.81 9.79
CA LYS A 305 5.67 -49.29 10.12
C LYS A 305 5.57 -50.08 11.44
N GLU A 306 4.49 -49.85 12.18
CA GLU A 306 3.95 -50.81 13.16
C GLU A 306 2.44 -51.02 13.00
N GLN A 307 1.99 -52.20 13.42
CA GLN A 307 0.87 -52.99 12.92
C GLN A 307 -0.52 -52.59 13.48
N GLN A 308 -1.55 -52.90 12.68
CA GLN A 308 -2.98 -52.73 12.98
C GLN A 308 -3.44 -53.51 14.22
N ARG A 309 -4.15 -52.86 15.15
CA ARG A 309 -5.13 -53.50 16.04
C ARG A 309 -6.40 -52.63 16.22
N LYS A 310 -7.54 -53.31 16.25
CA LYS A 310 -8.95 -52.83 16.24
C LYS A 310 -9.34 -51.97 17.46
N PRO A 311 -10.41 -51.15 17.37
CA PRO A 311 -10.80 -50.23 18.44
C PRO A 311 -11.63 -50.94 19.53
N ARG A 312 -11.35 -50.63 20.79
CA ARG A 312 -12.23 -50.88 21.93
C ARG A 312 -12.28 -49.63 22.83
N THR A 313 -13.52 -49.29 23.17
CA THR A 313 -14.07 -48.21 23.98
C THR A 313 -13.52 -48.15 25.41
N VAL A 314 -13.26 -46.93 25.92
CA VAL A 314 -13.41 -46.56 27.35
C VAL A 314 -13.86 -45.10 27.45
N LYS A 315 -14.83 -44.87 28.34
CA LYS A 315 -15.54 -43.64 28.69
C LYS A 315 -14.64 -42.62 29.42
N GLN A 316 -14.98 -41.33 29.32
CA GLN A 316 -14.84 -40.40 30.44
C GLN A 316 -15.97 -39.37 30.41
N GLU A 317 -16.60 -39.22 31.57
CA GLU A 317 -17.85 -38.55 31.88
C GLU A 317 -17.71 -37.02 31.93
N VAL A 318 -18.78 -36.33 31.52
CA VAL A 318 -19.04 -34.90 31.74
C VAL A 318 -20.15 -34.83 32.79
N PRO A 319 -20.08 -33.98 33.82
CA PRO A 319 -21.25 -33.68 34.65
C PRO A 319 -22.04 -32.51 34.03
N GLU A 320 -23.32 -32.78 33.77
CA GLU A 320 -24.41 -31.80 33.63
C GLU A 320 -25.09 -31.62 35.00
N ASP A 321 -26.06 -30.69 35.04
CA ASP A 321 -27.05 -30.36 36.08
C ASP A 321 -26.85 -28.93 36.64
N GLU A 322 -27.82 -28.03 36.74
CA GLU A 322 -29.28 -28.04 36.50
C GLU A 322 -29.70 -26.55 36.52
N ASP A 323 -30.58 -26.12 35.60
CA ASP A 323 -31.35 -24.87 35.71
C ASP A 323 -32.73 -25.26 36.29
N ASP A 324 -33.09 -24.66 37.42
CA ASP A 324 -34.35 -24.91 38.14
C ASP A 324 -35.20 -23.62 38.08
N ASP A 325 -36.40 -23.77 37.50
CA ASP A 325 -37.48 -22.78 37.47
C ASP A 325 -38.17 -22.70 38.84
N ASN A 326 -38.64 -21.51 39.24
CA ASN A 326 -39.96 -21.29 39.87
C ASN A 326 -40.24 -19.78 40.10
N ASP A 327 -41.27 -19.32 39.38
CA ASP A 327 -42.40 -18.42 39.68
C ASP A 327 -42.41 -17.51 40.93
N ASP A 328 -42.79 -16.23 40.74
CA ASP A 328 -44.10 -15.69 41.19
C ASP A 328 -44.29 -14.20 40.79
N ASP A 329 -45.45 -13.94 40.18
CA ASP A 329 -46.39 -12.81 40.31
C ASP A 329 -45.89 -11.34 40.40
N ASP A 330 -46.33 -10.51 39.44
CA ASP A 330 -47.35 -9.48 39.72
C ASP A 330 -47.85 -8.78 38.43
N ASP A 331 -49.14 -8.50 38.49
CA ASP A 331 -50.09 -8.14 37.43
C ASP A 331 -50.06 -6.70 36.91
N GLU A 332 -50.77 -6.56 35.77
CA GLU A 332 -51.69 -5.47 35.41
C GLU A 332 -51.29 -4.33 34.44
N GLU A 333 -52.09 -4.30 33.36
CA GLU A 333 -52.24 -3.28 32.33
C GLU A 333 -52.72 -1.93 32.89
N SER A 334 -52.36 -0.82 32.22
CA SER A 334 -53.37 0.02 31.56
C SER A 334 -52.77 1.24 30.85
N SER A 335 -53.17 1.38 29.59
CA SER A 335 -53.10 2.60 28.82
C SER A 335 -53.96 3.71 29.44
N SER A 336 -53.41 4.92 29.59
CA SER A 336 -54.22 6.14 29.51
C SER A 336 -53.44 7.33 28.95
N SER A 337 -54.20 8.14 28.25
CA SER A 337 -53.95 9.34 27.44
C SER A 337 -53.38 10.57 28.16
N SER A 338 -53.02 11.57 27.34
CA SER A 338 -53.00 13.04 27.54
C SER A 338 -51.58 13.65 27.62
N SER A 339 -51.17 14.44 26.63
CA SER A 339 -51.44 15.88 26.38
C SER A 339 -50.40 16.79 27.05
N SER A 340 -49.78 17.64 26.21
CA SER A 340 -49.27 19.00 26.51
C SER A 340 -48.31 19.21 27.69
N GLU A 341 -47.07 19.62 27.39
CA GLU A 341 -46.59 21.01 27.43
C GLU A 341 -45.28 21.18 26.65
#